data_AF-A0A8I1RQM5-F1
#
_entry.id   AF-A0A8I1RQM5-F1
#
_cell.length_a   1.000
_cell.length_b   1.000
_cell.length_c   1.000
_cell.angle_alpha   90.00
_cell.angle_beta   90.00
_cell.angle_gamma   90.00
#
_symmetry.space_group_name_H-M   'P 1'
#
loop_
_entity.id
_entity.type
_entity.pdbx_description
1 polymer ?
#
loop_
_entity_poly.entity_id
_entity_poly.type
_entity_poly.pdbx_seq_one_letter_code
_entity_poly.pdbx_strand_id
1 'polypeptide(L)'
;MAGHRLDRRKVKRHHSYTVDEAARAIGAAKGTVRRWLNKGLPAIRDRRPYLILGEDLTDFMAGRARPKHSCPPGTCYCVKCRAARQPGGGMAEFVPTNAVSGNLRALCPECGSFMHRRTSMAQLEAIREILDVTIMERLPRLSDSRQPSTNEHLRKEPDIHAQTPS
;
A
#
# COMPACT_ATOMS: atom_id res chain seq x y z
N MET A 1 16.39 5.60 4.93
CA MET A 1 15.74 4.83 6.01
C MET A 1 14.45 4.23 5.47
N ALA A 2 14.45 2.96 5.07
CA ALA A 2 13.23 2.30 4.63
C ALA A 2 12.23 2.32 5.79
N GLY A 3 11.07 2.96 5.60
CA GLY A 3 10.07 3.09 6.65
C GLY A 3 9.50 1.72 7.00
N HIS A 4 10.00 1.09 8.07
CA HIS A 4 9.43 -0.15 8.57
C HIS A 4 8.01 0.15 9.08
N ARG A 5 7.00 -0.35 8.38
CA ARG A 5 5.60 -0.18 8.77
C ARG A 5 5.36 -0.98 10.04
N LEU A 6 4.81 -0.32 11.06
CA LEU A 6 4.47 -0.99 12.31
C LEU A 6 3.42 -2.06 12.06
N ASP A 7 3.70 -3.30 12.48
CA ASP A 7 2.83 -4.44 12.23
C ASP A 7 2.01 -4.81 13.46
N ARG A 8 0.75 -4.39 13.46
CA ARG A 8 -0.20 -4.69 14.54
C ARG A 8 -0.59 -6.18 14.57
N ARG A 9 -0.49 -6.90 13.45
CA ARG A 9 -0.99 -8.29 13.34
C ARG A 9 -0.16 -9.28 14.15
N LYS A 10 1.05 -8.90 14.55
CA LYS A 10 1.96 -9.70 15.37
C LYS A 10 1.68 -9.59 16.87
N VAL A 11 0.80 -8.68 17.30
CA VAL A 11 0.42 -8.51 18.70
C VAL A 11 -0.65 -9.55 19.06
N LYS A 12 -0.40 -10.33 20.10
CA LYS A 12 -1.36 -11.28 20.66
C LYS A 12 -2.25 -10.56 21.66
N ARG A 13 -3.56 -10.61 21.45
CA ARG A 13 -4.56 -9.86 22.23
C ARG A 13 -4.44 -10.08 23.75
N HIS A 14 -4.40 -11.33 24.19
CA HIS A 14 -4.40 -11.72 25.61
C HIS A 14 -3.00 -11.85 26.22
N HIS A 15 -1.97 -11.29 25.57
CA HIS A 15 -0.61 -11.36 26.05
C HIS A 15 -0.17 -10.01 26.63
N SER A 16 0.51 -10.04 27.78
CA SER A 16 1.12 -8.86 28.39
C SER A 16 2.53 -8.68 27.88
N TYR A 17 2.86 -7.48 27.42
CA TYR A 17 4.16 -7.14 26.85
C TYR A 17 4.88 -6.13 27.73
N THR A 18 6.17 -6.36 27.96
CA THR A 18 7.05 -5.25 28.37
C THR A 18 7.24 -4.27 27.20
N VAL A 19 7.74 -3.08 27.51
CA VAL A 19 8.08 -2.06 26.48
C VAL A 19 8.99 -2.60 25.39
N ASP A 20 9.95 -3.45 25.77
CA ASP A 20 10.91 -4.04 24.84
C ASP A 20 10.26 -5.09 23.94
N GLU A 21 9.46 -5.99 24.51
CA GLU A 21 8.76 -7.03 23.77
C GLU A 21 7.72 -6.43 22.83
N ALA A 22 6.97 -5.42 23.28
CA ALA A 22 6.03 -4.69 22.44
C ALA A 22 6.74 -4.07 21.23
N ALA A 23 7.91 -3.45 21.46
CA ALA A 23 8.71 -2.84 20.39
C ALA A 23 9.19 -3.88 19.37
N ARG A 24 9.68 -5.03 19.84
CA ARG A 24 10.08 -6.16 18.98
C ARG A 24 8.90 -6.74 18.20
N ALA A 25 7.75 -6.93 18.85
CA ALA A 25 6.56 -7.50 18.22
C ALA A 25 6.06 -6.66 17.04
N ILE A 26 5.98 -5.33 17.20
CA ILE A 26 5.44 -4.43 16.16
C ILE A 26 6.51 -3.94 15.17
N GLY A 27 7.80 -4.24 15.41
CA GLY A 27 8.92 -3.72 14.64
C GLY A 27 9.13 -2.22 14.82
N ALA A 28 9.00 -1.73 16.06
CA ALA A 28 9.29 -0.35 16.45
C ALA A 28 10.58 -0.23 17.26
N ALA A 29 11.13 0.98 17.35
CA ALA A 29 12.15 1.30 18.35
C ALA A 29 11.54 1.39 19.76
N LYS A 30 12.28 0.99 20.81
CA LYS A 30 11.82 1.06 22.22
C LYS A 30 11.34 2.47 22.61
N GLY A 31 12.01 3.51 22.11
CA GLY A 31 11.65 4.91 22.34
C GLY A 31 10.27 5.28 21.82
N THR A 32 9.81 4.65 20.74
CA THR A 32 8.47 4.85 20.18
C THR A 32 7.39 4.37 21.16
N VAL A 33 7.56 3.17 21.71
CA VAL A 33 6.63 2.60 22.70
C VAL A 33 6.64 3.41 23.99
N ARG A 34 7.81 3.86 24.46
CA ARG A 34 7.91 4.79 25.60
C ARG A 34 7.16 6.11 25.35
N ARG A 35 7.33 6.70 24.16
CA ARG A 35 6.57 7.90 23.77
C ARG A 35 5.07 7.64 23.72
N TRP A 36 4.63 6.43 23.38
CA TRP A 36 3.22 6.06 23.38
C TRP A 36 2.64 5.96 24.78
N LEU A 37 3.39 5.40 25.75
CA LEU A 37 3.02 5.43 27.17
C LEU A 37 2.80 6.86 27.68
N ASN A 38 3.63 7.81 27.25
CA ASN A 38 3.45 9.23 27.60
C ASN A 38 2.28 9.90 26.86
N LYS A 39 1.80 9.28 25.77
CA LYS A 39 0.68 9.76 24.95
C LYS A 39 -0.62 8.97 25.20
N GLY A 40 -0.73 8.33 26.38
CA GLY A 40 -1.96 7.66 26.80
C GLY A 40 -2.12 6.22 26.35
N LEU A 41 -1.04 5.50 26.00
CA LEU A 41 -1.12 4.03 25.87
C LEU A 41 -1.35 3.42 27.26
N PRO A 42 -2.44 2.65 27.46
CA PRO A 42 -2.69 1.96 28.73
C PRO A 42 -1.58 0.96 29.05
N ALA A 43 -1.22 0.91 30.33
CA ALA A 43 -0.24 -0.04 30.86
C ALA A 43 -0.45 -0.20 32.37
N ILE A 44 -0.17 -1.39 32.87
CA ILE A 44 -0.06 -1.67 34.30
C ILE A 44 1.27 -1.09 34.77
N ARG A 45 1.20 -0.08 35.64
CA ARG A 45 2.36 0.73 36.11
C ARG A 45 2.72 0.51 37.57
N ASP A 46 2.02 -0.39 38.26
CA ASP A 46 2.15 -0.60 39.70
C ASP A 46 3.58 -1.01 40.10
N ARG A 47 4.25 -1.79 39.23
CA ARG A 47 5.64 -2.22 39.41
C ARG A 47 6.38 -2.18 38.08
N ARG A 48 7.71 -2.13 38.18
CA ARG A 48 8.59 -2.31 37.01
C ARG A 48 8.88 -3.79 36.79
N PRO A 49 8.96 -4.26 35.54
CA PRO A 49 8.74 -3.51 34.28
C PRO A 49 7.26 -3.19 34.04
N TYR A 50 6.97 -2.06 33.37
CA TYR A 50 5.60 -1.74 32.96
C TYR A 50 5.10 -2.77 31.94
N LEU A 51 3.85 -3.21 32.13
CA LEU A 51 3.21 -4.20 31.27
C LEU A 51 2.11 -3.54 30.45
N ILE A 52 2.12 -3.80 29.15
CA ILE A 52 1.15 -3.30 28.18
C ILE A 52 0.33 -4.51 27.74
N LEU A 53 -0.99 -4.46 27.90
CA LEU A 53 -1.85 -5.53 27.40
C LEU A 53 -1.91 -5.47 25.87
N GLY A 54 -1.85 -6.64 25.22
CA GLY A 54 -1.83 -6.72 23.76
C GLY A 54 -3.06 -6.12 23.09
N GLU A 55 -4.23 -6.21 23.72
CA GLU A 55 -5.45 -5.57 23.24
C GLU A 55 -5.35 -4.04 23.28
N ASP A 56 -4.90 -3.47 24.40
CA ASP A 56 -4.68 -2.02 24.53
C ASP A 56 -3.68 -1.50 23.48
N LEU A 57 -2.59 -2.25 23.26
CA LEU A 57 -1.61 -1.90 22.23
C LEU A 57 -2.23 -1.92 20.83
N THR A 58 -3.07 -2.93 20.55
CA THR A 58 -3.76 -3.10 19.27
C THR A 58 -4.74 -1.95 19.03
N ASP A 59 -5.57 -1.63 20.02
CA ASP A 59 -6.60 -0.59 19.93
C ASP A 59 -5.99 0.80 19.83
N PHE A 60 -4.93 1.06 20.61
CA PHE A 60 -4.16 2.29 20.51
C PHE A 60 -3.53 2.49 19.12
N MET A 61 -3.01 1.42 18.51
CA MET A 61 -2.54 1.47 17.12
C MET A 61 -3.70 1.64 16.13
N ALA A 62 -4.88 1.08 16.41
CA ALA A 62 -6.07 1.22 15.57
C ALA A 62 -6.59 2.65 15.51
N GLY A 63 -6.71 3.33 16.66
CA GLY A 63 -7.16 4.72 16.72
C GLY A 63 -6.21 5.70 16.02
N ARG A 64 -4.95 5.29 15.78
CA ARG A 64 -3.95 6.08 15.04
C ARG A 64 -3.86 5.76 13.56
N ALA A 65 -4.57 4.73 13.09
CA ALA A 65 -4.67 4.48 11.67
C ALA A 65 -5.38 5.66 11.01
N ARG A 66 -4.86 6.14 9.88
CA ARG A 66 -5.55 7.18 9.11
C ARG A 66 -6.97 6.70 8.79
N PRO A 67 -8.00 7.55 8.97
CA PRO A 67 -9.36 7.18 8.64
C PRO A 67 -9.41 6.72 7.19
N LYS A 68 -9.99 5.54 6.97
CA LYS A 68 -10.19 5.03 5.62
C LYS A 68 -11.32 5.84 5.00
N HIS A 69 -11.09 6.42 3.83
CA HIS A 69 -12.18 7.01 3.06
C HIS A 69 -13.07 5.88 2.54
N SER A 70 -14.38 5.98 2.80
CA SER A 70 -15.35 5.06 2.20
C SER A 70 -15.35 5.25 0.69
N CYS A 71 -15.39 4.15 -0.04
CA CYS A 71 -15.49 4.12 -1.50
C CYS A 71 -16.67 3.20 -1.86
N PRO A 72 -17.92 3.71 -1.82
CA PRO A 72 -19.11 2.92 -2.09
C PRO A 72 -19.06 2.27 -3.49
N PRO A 73 -19.77 1.16 -3.74
CA PRO A 73 -19.92 0.58 -5.07
C PRO A 73 -20.24 1.65 -6.13
N GLY A 74 -19.69 1.52 -7.33
CA GLY A 74 -19.85 2.51 -8.41
C GLY A 74 -18.98 3.78 -8.29
N THR A 75 -18.14 3.90 -7.25
CA THR A 75 -17.18 5.01 -7.12
C THR A 75 -15.72 4.55 -7.17
N CYS A 76 -14.81 5.45 -7.52
CA CYS A 76 -13.37 5.27 -7.43
C CYS A 76 -12.72 6.41 -6.64
N TYR A 77 -11.66 6.11 -5.91
CA TYR A 77 -10.94 7.12 -5.14
C TYR A 77 -9.95 7.87 -6.04
N CYS A 78 -10.13 9.18 -6.15
CA CYS A 78 -9.19 10.05 -6.83
C CYS A 78 -8.07 10.46 -5.86
N VAL A 79 -6.82 10.13 -6.20
CA VAL A 79 -5.66 10.49 -5.36
C VAL A 79 -5.35 11.99 -5.42
N LYS A 80 -5.62 12.66 -6.55
CA LYS A 80 -5.46 14.11 -6.70
C LYS A 80 -6.49 14.89 -5.87
N CYS A 81 -7.78 14.57 -6.04
CA CYS A 81 -8.87 15.23 -5.31
C CYS A 81 -9.06 14.72 -3.88
N ARG A 82 -8.43 13.60 -3.51
CA ARG A 82 -8.55 12.91 -2.21
C ARG A 82 -10.00 12.59 -1.81
N ALA A 83 -10.81 12.20 -2.78
CA ALA A 83 -12.23 11.91 -2.59
C ALA A 83 -12.67 10.70 -3.44
N ALA A 84 -13.66 9.96 -2.95
CA ALA A 84 -14.38 8.98 -3.75
C ALA A 84 -15.32 9.72 -4.73
N ARG A 85 -15.26 9.37 -6.01
CA ARG A 85 -16.01 10.00 -7.09
C ARG A 85 -16.60 8.94 -8.01
N GLN A 86 -17.77 9.20 -8.57
CA GLN A 86 -18.26 8.41 -9.69
C GLN A 86 -17.36 8.68 -10.92
N PRO A 87 -17.00 7.63 -11.70
CA PRO A 87 -16.31 7.78 -12.96
C PRO A 87 -16.99 8.79 -13.90
N GLY A 88 -16.18 9.58 -14.61
CA GLY A 88 -16.68 10.46 -15.66
C GLY A 88 -17.43 9.68 -16.72
N GLY A 89 -18.62 10.17 -17.09
CA GLY A 89 -19.50 9.50 -18.05
C GLY A 89 -20.11 8.18 -17.56
N GLY A 90 -19.96 7.83 -16.28
CA GLY A 90 -20.45 6.53 -15.76
C GLY A 90 -19.70 5.32 -16.33
N MET A 91 -18.57 5.54 -16.98
CA MET A 91 -17.81 4.50 -17.69
C MET A 91 -16.57 4.09 -16.91
N ALA A 92 -16.27 2.80 -16.91
CA ALA A 92 -15.00 2.30 -16.40
C ALA A 92 -14.50 1.07 -17.16
N GLU A 93 -13.19 0.90 -17.21
CA GLU A 93 -12.55 -0.27 -17.77
C GLU A 93 -12.17 -1.25 -16.65
N PHE A 94 -12.63 -2.49 -16.73
CA PHE A 94 -12.15 -3.53 -15.83
C PHE A 94 -10.98 -4.28 -16.46
N VAL A 95 -9.80 -4.18 -15.83
CA VAL A 95 -8.58 -4.88 -16.25
C VAL A 95 -8.34 -6.08 -15.31
N PRO A 96 -8.56 -7.33 -15.77
CA PRO A 96 -8.35 -8.52 -14.94
C PRO A 96 -6.89 -8.65 -14.50
N THR A 97 -6.65 -8.78 -13.19
CA THR A 97 -5.31 -8.99 -12.63
C THR A 97 -5.02 -10.48 -12.44
N ASN A 98 -6.02 -11.23 -11.98
CA ASN A 98 -6.03 -12.69 -11.83
C ASN A 98 -7.45 -13.23 -12.11
N ALA A 99 -7.67 -14.54 -11.96
CA ALA A 99 -8.97 -15.17 -12.24
C ALA A 99 -10.13 -14.66 -11.36
N VAL A 100 -9.84 -14.06 -10.19
CA VAL A 100 -10.84 -13.71 -9.17
C VAL A 100 -11.00 -12.19 -8.99
N SER A 101 -10.03 -11.39 -9.45
CA SER A 101 -9.97 -9.95 -9.21
C SER A 101 -9.27 -9.18 -10.32
N GLY A 102 -9.69 -7.93 -10.47
CA GLY A 102 -9.10 -6.99 -11.41
C GLY A 102 -9.10 -5.57 -10.85
N ASN A 103 -8.62 -4.65 -11.69
CA ASN A 103 -8.61 -3.23 -11.41
C ASN A 103 -9.59 -2.53 -12.32
N LEU A 104 -10.54 -1.83 -11.73
CA LEU A 104 -11.40 -0.87 -12.41
C LEU A 104 -10.60 0.42 -12.62
N ARG A 105 -10.48 0.86 -13.86
CA ARG A 105 -9.84 2.10 -14.30
C ARG A 105 -10.91 3.05 -14.78
N ALA A 106 -10.86 4.28 -14.29
CA ALA A 106 -11.84 5.31 -14.61
C ALA A 106 -11.17 6.67 -14.70
N LEU A 107 -11.82 7.64 -15.34
CA LEU A 107 -11.40 9.03 -15.32
C LEU A 107 -12.14 9.80 -14.23
N CYS A 108 -11.42 10.63 -13.49
CA CYS A 108 -12.03 11.55 -12.52
C CYS A 108 -12.76 12.66 -13.28
N PRO A 109 -14.06 12.90 -13.03
CA PRO A 109 -14.81 13.95 -13.73
C PRO A 109 -14.29 15.36 -13.40
N GLU A 110 -13.71 15.54 -12.21
CA GLU A 110 -13.26 16.86 -11.73
C GLU A 110 -11.88 17.27 -12.24
N CYS A 111 -10.93 16.33 -12.29
CA CYS A 111 -9.52 16.65 -12.59
C CYS A 111 -8.94 15.85 -13.76
N GLY A 112 -9.74 15.02 -14.42
CA GLY A 112 -9.33 14.21 -15.57
C GLY A 112 -8.28 13.13 -15.27
N SER A 113 -7.79 13.01 -14.03
CA SER A 113 -6.79 11.99 -13.71
C SER A 113 -7.39 10.59 -13.68
N PHE A 114 -6.61 9.58 -14.06
CA PHE A 114 -6.98 8.19 -13.83
C PHE A 114 -7.20 7.90 -12.34
N MET A 115 -8.27 7.16 -12.08
CA MET A 115 -8.61 6.56 -10.81
C MET A 115 -8.56 5.05 -10.96
N HIS A 116 -8.12 4.38 -9.90
CA HIS A 116 -8.02 2.93 -9.86
C HIS A 116 -8.73 2.38 -8.64
N ARG A 117 -9.54 1.34 -8.82
CA ARG A 117 -10.17 0.60 -7.74
C ARG A 117 -9.99 -0.89 -7.96
N ARG A 118 -9.52 -1.59 -6.94
CA ARG A 118 -9.47 -3.06 -6.97
C ARG A 118 -10.86 -3.63 -6.68
N THR A 119 -11.32 -4.53 -7.54
CA THR A 119 -12.66 -5.11 -7.48
C THR A 119 -12.55 -6.61 -7.77
N SER A 120 -13.30 -7.44 -7.02
CA SER A 120 -13.42 -8.87 -7.33
C SER A 120 -14.40 -9.10 -8.49
N MET A 121 -14.31 -10.25 -9.17
CA MET A 121 -15.28 -10.62 -10.21
C MET A 121 -16.71 -10.67 -9.65
N ALA A 122 -16.90 -11.17 -8.43
CA ALA A 122 -18.22 -11.17 -7.77
C ALA A 122 -18.77 -9.76 -7.50
N GLN A 123 -17.91 -8.80 -7.15
CA GLN A 123 -18.33 -7.40 -6.98
C GLN A 123 -18.53 -6.67 -8.32
N LEU A 124 -17.96 -7.19 -9.40
CA LEU A 124 -18.06 -6.58 -10.73
C LEU A 124 -19.51 -6.58 -11.23
N GLU A 125 -20.26 -7.65 -10.96
CA GLU A 125 -21.68 -7.76 -11.35
C GLU A 125 -22.51 -6.64 -10.72
N ALA A 126 -22.39 -6.43 -9.41
CA ALA A 126 -23.08 -5.33 -8.71
C ALA A 126 -22.61 -3.94 -9.19
N ILE A 127 -21.38 -3.81 -9.69
CA ILE A 127 -20.89 -2.53 -10.22
C ILE A 127 -21.40 -2.27 -11.64
N ARG A 128 -21.64 -3.31 -12.45
CA ARG A 128 -22.20 -3.19 -13.80
C ARG A 128 -23.63 -2.66 -13.83
N GLU A 129 -24.37 -2.83 -12.73
CA GLU A 129 -25.69 -2.23 -12.59
C GLU A 129 -25.63 -0.70 -12.43
N ILE A 130 -24.48 -0.16 -12.01
CA ILE A 130 -24.30 1.26 -11.68
C ILE A 130 -23.44 1.97 -12.74
N LEU A 131 -22.48 1.27 -13.33
CA LEU A 131 -21.51 1.79 -14.28
C LEU A 131 -21.52 0.96 -15.55
N ASP A 132 -21.30 1.62 -16.67
CA ASP A 132 -20.96 0.93 -17.91
C ASP A 132 -19.51 0.44 -17.82
N VAL A 133 -19.32 -0.88 -17.74
CA VAL A 133 -18.02 -1.49 -17.50
C VAL A 133 -17.57 -2.36 -18.67
N THR A 134 -16.57 -1.87 -19.39
CA THR A 134 -15.90 -2.62 -20.45
C THR A 134 -14.84 -3.54 -19.83
N ILE A 135 -14.93 -4.85 -20.09
CA ILE A 135 -13.86 -5.79 -19.71
C ILE A 135 -12.74 -5.68 -20.74
N MET A 136 -11.55 -5.30 -20.29
CA MET A 136 -10.37 -5.29 -21.14
C MET A 136 -9.71 -6.67 -21.12
N GLU A 137 -9.28 -7.13 -22.30
CA GLU A 137 -8.45 -8.33 -22.38
C GLU A 137 -7.14 -8.11 -21.63
N ARG A 138 -6.73 -9.15 -20.91
CA ARG A 138 -5.46 -9.14 -20.19
C ARG A 138 -4.34 -9.12 -21.22
N LEU A 139 -3.58 -8.03 -21.30
CA LEU A 139 -2.33 -8.04 -22.05
C LEU A 139 -1.45 -9.20 -21.55
N PRO A 140 -0.90 -10.03 -22.46
CA PRO A 140 -0.04 -11.13 -22.07
C PRO A 140 1.09 -10.60 -21.18
N ARG A 141 1.33 -11.28 -20.06
CA ARG A 141 2.42 -10.93 -19.16
C ARG A 141 3.71 -11.34 -19.87
N LEU A 142 4.30 -10.38 -20.57
CA LEU A 142 5.44 -10.55 -21.46
C LEU A 142 5.06 -11.29 -22.74
N SER A 143 5.17 -10.63 -23.89
CA SER A 143 5.55 -11.37 -25.09
C SER A 143 6.99 -11.83 -24.87
N ASP A 144 7.25 -13.10 -25.15
CA ASP A 144 8.60 -13.65 -25.22
C ASP A 144 9.43 -12.75 -26.13
N SER A 145 10.28 -11.89 -25.55
CA SER A 145 11.13 -11.01 -26.34
C SER A 145 12.15 -11.92 -27.00
N ARG A 146 11.96 -12.25 -28.29
CA ARG A 146 12.96 -12.97 -29.08
C ARG A 146 14.31 -12.23 -29.18
N GLN A 147 14.39 -11.03 -28.64
CA GLN A 147 15.61 -10.30 -28.35
C GLN A 147 15.69 -10.05 -26.83
N PRO A 148 16.49 -10.81 -26.08
CA PRO A 148 16.79 -10.44 -24.69
C PRO A 148 17.44 -9.05 -24.68
N SER A 149 17.05 -8.22 -23.72
CA SER A 149 17.78 -6.98 -23.43
C SER A 149 19.14 -7.34 -22.82
N THR A 150 20.13 -7.63 -23.66
CA THR A 150 21.51 -7.81 -23.24
C THR A 150 22.05 -6.48 -22.72
N ASN A 151 22.48 -6.43 -21.46
CA ASN A 151 23.36 -5.38 -20.97
C ASN A 151 24.76 -5.60 -21.58
N GLU A 152 24.90 -5.42 -22.90
CA GLU A 152 26.23 -5.13 -23.47
C GLU A 152 26.61 -3.74 -22.97
N HIS A 153 27.33 -3.72 -21.84
CA HIS A 153 28.09 -2.56 -21.42
C HIS A 153 28.88 -2.04 -22.62
N LEU A 154 28.59 -0.81 -23.06
CA LEU A 154 29.45 -0.08 -23.99
C LEU A 154 30.90 -0.34 -23.58
N ARG A 155 31.66 -1.01 -24.45
CA ARG A 155 33.10 -1.17 -24.25
C ARG A 155 33.66 0.24 -24.10
N LYS A 156 34.25 0.54 -22.94
CA LYS A 156 35.03 1.75 -22.73
C LYS A 156 36.00 1.89 -23.90
N GLU A 157 35.94 2.99 -24.63
CA GLU A 157 36.98 3.34 -25.59
C GLU A 157 38.32 3.41 -24.84
N PRO A 158 39.40 2.81 -25.37
CA PRO A 158 40.70 2.89 -24.72
C PRO A 158 41.19 4.34 -24.72
N ASP A 159 41.63 4.82 -23.55
CA ASP A 159 42.25 6.12 -23.37
C ASP A 159 43.49 6.24 -24.28
N ILE A 160 43.38 7.04 -25.35
CA ILE A 160 44.51 7.37 -26.20
C ILE A 160 45.30 8.46 -25.47
N HIS A 161 46.26 8.08 -24.64
CA HIS A 161 47.27 9.01 -24.15
C HIS A 161 48.21 9.37 -25.32
N ALA A 162 47.96 10.52 -25.94
CA ALA A 162 48.90 11.14 -26.85
C ALA A 162 50.19 11.47 -26.07
N GLN A 163 51.22 10.65 -26.27
CA GLN A 163 52.59 10.98 -25.88
C GLN A 163 53.07 12.08 -26.84
N THR A 164 53.39 13.25 -26.29
CA THR A 164 54.05 14.34 -26.99
C THR A 164 55.50 13.91 -27.27
N PRO A 165 55.97 13.85 -28.54
CA PRO A 165 57.38 13.62 -28.81
C PRO A 165 58.19 14.91 -28.57
N SER A 166 59.44 14.71 -28.14
CA SER A 166 60.47 15.70 -27.83
C SER A 166 60.80 16.68 -28.95
#